data_AF-A0A1Q7YXB5-F1
#
_entry.id   AF-A0A1Q7YXB5-F1
#
_cell.length_a   1.000
_cell.length_b   1.000
_cell.length_c   1.000
_cell.angle_alpha   90.00
_cell.angle_beta   90.00
_cell.angle_gamma   90.00
#
_symmetry.space_group_name_H-M   'P 1'
#
loop_
_entity.id
_entity.type
_entity.pdbx_description
1 polymer ?
#
loop_
_entity_poly.entity_id
_entity_poly.type
_entity_poly.pdbx_seq_one_letter_code
_entity_poly.pdbx_strand_id
1 'polypeptide(L)'
;MSDAVAPPSWRVVPAPLRTLARWITIVQLVGYTTSLVYVWHTTRLTPPGIEARYRGANPDASTAAMQFSKSFAEMLTITHTHLLSMAVIFVLTGIGVALCGSLPERWRRLLVAEPFGALLVSFAAMWLMRYADPR
;
A
#
# COMPACT_ATOMS: atom_id res chain seq x y z
N MET A 1 -16.36 -27.21 -28.59
CA MET A 1 -15.14 -26.47 -28.90
C MET A 1 -15.07 -25.29 -27.95
N SER A 2 -14.32 -25.42 -26.85
CA SER A 2 -14.00 -24.28 -25.99
C SER A 2 -12.66 -23.77 -26.48
N ASP A 3 -12.65 -22.61 -27.12
CA ASP A 3 -11.40 -21.91 -27.44
C ASP A 3 -10.67 -21.67 -26.12
N ALA A 4 -9.64 -22.46 -25.87
CA ALA A 4 -8.75 -22.24 -24.75
C ALA A 4 -7.94 -20.98 -25.07
N VAL A 5 -8.52 -19.81 -24.77
CA VAL A 5 -7.84 -18.52 -24.86
C VAL A 5 -6.58 -18.64 -24.02
N ALA A 6 -5.43 -18.69 -24.69
CA ALA A 6 -4.14 -18.77 -24.03
C ALA A 6 -4.07 -17.65 -22.98
N PRO A 7 -3.61 -17.93 -21.75
CA PRO A 7 -3.62 -16.94 -20.70
C PRO A 7 -2.84 -15.70 -21.15
N PRO A 8 -3.35 -14.49 -20.87
CA PRO A 8 -2.69 -13.26 -21.27
C PRO A 8 -1.25 -13.26 -20.73
N SER A 9 -0.29 -13.02 -21.61
CA SER A 9 1.13 -13.18 -21.30
C SER A 9 1.92 -11.93 -21.67
N TRP A 10 3.00 -11.66 -20.93
CA TRP A 10 3.94 -10.59 -21.25
C TRP A 10 4.53 -10.66 -22.67
N ARG A 11 4.45 -11.81 -23.34
CA ARG A 11 4.98 -12.00 -24.70
C ARG A 11 4.19 -11.20 -25.74
N VAL A 12 2.89 -10.99 -25.54
CA VAL A 12 2.03 -10.25 -26.49
C VAL A 12 2.11 -8.72 -26.35
N VAL A 13 2.75 -8.22 -25.28
CA VAL A 13 2.88 -6.78 -25.03
C VAL A 13 3.98 -6.18 -25.92
N PRO A 14 3.73 -5.04 -26.62
CA PRO A 14 4.73 -4.32 -27.41
C PRO A 14 6.01 -3.97 -26.63
N ALA A 15 7.16 -3.97 -27.31
CA ALA A 15 8.45 -3.70 -26.68
C ALA A 15 8.52 -2.36 -25.89
N PRO A 16 7.98 -1.23 -26.40
CA PRO A 16 7.98 0.02 -25.64
C PRO A 16 7.24 -0.08 -24.30
N LEU A 17 6.07 -0.74 -24.29
CA LEU A 17 5.27 -0.93 -23.08
C LEU A 17 5.93 -1.87 -22.08
N ARG A 18 6.66 -2.90 -22.54
CA ARG A 18 7.46 -3.75 -21.66
C ARG A 18 8.61 -2.99 -21.02
N THR A 19 9.29 -2.12 -21.78
CA THR A 19 10.36 -1.26 -21.25
C THR A 19 9.80 -0.28 -20.22
N LEU A 20 8.65 0.34 -20.49
CA LEU A 20 7.95 1.20 -19.54
C LEU A 20 7.59 0.45 -18.26
N ALA A 21 6.97 -0.73 -18.37
CA ALA A 21 6.61 -1.56 -17.23
C ALA A 21 7.82 -1.91 -16.36
N ARG A 22 8.95 -2.28 -16.96
CA ARG A 22 10.20 -2.55 -16.24
C ARG A 22 10.67 -1.34 -15.43
N TRP A 23 10.72 -0.16 -16.04
CA TRP A 23 11.13 1.07 -15.34
C TRP A 23 10.16 1.46 -14.23
N ILE A 24 8.85 1.38 -14.48
CA ILE A 24 7.82 1.61 -13.45
C ILE A 24 8.03 0.65 -12.28
N THR A 25 8.24 -0.65 -12.53
CA THR A 25 8.47 -1.63 -11.46
C THR A 25 9.74 -1.34 -10.65
N ILE A 26 10.83 -0.92 -11.29
CA ILE A 26 12.07 -0.55 -10.59
C ILE A 26 11.85 0.65 -9.68
N VAL A 27 11.24 1.72 -10.20
CA VAL A 27 10.94 2.92 -9.41
C VAL A 27 9.97 2.59 -8.28
N GLN A 28 8.96 1.75 -8.56
CA GLN A 28 8.00 1.30 -7.57
C GLN A 28 8.68 0.55 -6.43
N LEU A 29 9.62 -0.35 -6.74
CA LEU A 29 10.38 -1.11 -5.75
C LEU A 29 11.17 -0.18 -4.84
N VAL A 30 11.90 0.80 -5.41
CA VAL A 30 12.67 1.78 -4.64
C VAL A 30 11.76 2.63 -3.76
N GLY A 31 10.67 3.14 -4.33
CA GLY A 31 9.70 3.98 -3.61
C GLY A 31 9.04 3.23 -2.46
N TYR A 32 8.54 2.01 -2.72
CA TYR A 32 7.86 1.20 -1.70
C TYR A 32 8.80 0.79 -0.57
N THR A 33 10.05 0.42 -0.89
CA THR A 33 11.09 0.14 0.11
C THR A 33 11.37 1.37 0.98
N THR A 34 11.49 2.54 0.36
CA THR A 34 11.68 3.81 1.08
C THR A 34 10.49 4.11 2.01
N SER A 35 9.26 3.89 1.54
CA SER A 35 8.06 4.04 2.36
C SER A 35 8.04 3.07 3.55
N LEU A 36 8.44 1.81 3.36
CA LEU A 36 8.54 0.83 4.45
C LEU A 36 9.58 1.26 5.51
N VAL A 37 10.76 1.73 5.06
CA VAL A 37 11.79 2.26 5.96
C VAL A 37 11.26 3.48 6.72
N TYR A 38 10.52 4.38 6.07
CA TYR A 38 9.90 5.53 6.73
C TYR A 38 8.90 5.12 7.82
N VAL A 39 8.02 4.15 7.52
CA VAL A 39 7.06 3.64 8.51
C VAL A 39 7.79 2.99 9.68
N TRP A 40 8.81 2.17 9.41
CA TRP A 40 9.64 1.59 10.47
C TRP A 40 10.36 2.64 11.30
N HIS A 41 10.93 3.66 10.67
CA HIS A 41 11.63 4.74 11.37
C HIS A 41 10.69 5.54 12.27
N THR A 42 9.43 5.72 11.87
CA THR A 42 8.45 6.54 12.60
C THR A 42 7.62 5.78 13.63
N THR A 43 7.45 4.47 13.49
CA THR A 43 6.55 3.66 14.34
C THR A 43 7.21 2.42 14.93
N ARG A 44 8.43 2.10 14.50
CA ARG A 44 9.12 0.81 14.74
C ARG A 44 8.33 -0.42 14.28
N LEU A 45 7.27 -0.25 13.50
CA LEU A 45 6.31 -1.31 13.14
C LEU A 45 5.70 -2.00 14.38
N THR A 46 5.54 -1.27 15.48
CA THR A 46 4.95 -1.79 16.72
C THR A 46 3.60 -1.12 16.99
N PRO A 47 2.59 -1.84 17.54
CA PRO A 47 1.30 -1.23 17.84
C PRO A 47 1.41 0.05 18.70
N PRO A 48 2.20 0.10 19.79
CA PRO A 48 2.34 1.33 20.60
C PRO A 48 3.00 2.48 19.82
N GLY A 49 3.96 2.18 18.94
CA GLY A 49 4.60 3.20 18.12
C GLY A 49 3.67 3.76 17.03
N ILE A 50 2.74 2.95 16.52
CA ILE A 50 1.69 3.42 15.61
C ILE A 50 0.70 4.30 16.38
N GLU A 51 0.23 3.87 17.55
CA GLU A 51 -0.67 4.65 18.39
C GLU A 51 -0.08 6.02 18.75
N ALA A 52 1.17 6.05 19.23
CA ALA A 52 1.86 7.31 19.53
C ALA A 52 1.96 8.23 18.30
N ARG A 53 2.16 7.67 17.10
CA ARG A 53 2.24 8.44 15.85
C ARG A 53 0.93 9.12 15.46
N TYR A 54 -0.22 8.49 15.75
CA TYR A 54 -1.54 9.02 15.37
C TYR A 54 -2.26 9.76 16.51
N ARG A 55 -2.14 9.28 17.75
CA ARG A 55 -2.75 9.89 18.94
C ARG A 55 -1.84 10.92 19.61
N GLY A 56 -0.56 10.95 19.27
CA GLY A 56 0.44 11.77 19.95
C GLY A 56 1.08 11.01 21.12
N ALA A 57 2.30 11.38 21.47
CA ALA A 57 3.02 10.81 22.60
C ALA A 57 2.92 11.74 23.81
N ASN A 58 2.84 11.19 25.03
CA ASN A 58 2.92 11.99 26.25
C ASN A 58 4.28 12.71 26.32
N PRO A 59 4.30 14.01 26.67
CA PRO A 59 5.51 14.83 26.68
C PRO A 59 6.57 14.39 27.72
N ASP A 60 6.25 13.43 28.60
CA ASP A 60 7.13 12.94 29.66
C ASP A 60 8.35 12.14 29.14
N ALA A 61 8.41 11.83 27.84
CA ALA A 61 9.58 11.23 27.20
C ALA A 61 10.66 12.29 26.93
N SER A 62 11.51 12.54 27.92
CA SER A 62 12.57 13.57 28.00
C SER A 62 13.66 13.55 26.91
N THR A 63 13.51 12.79 25.82
CA THR A 63 14.54 12.61 24.78
C THR A 63 14.00 12.48 23.35
N ALA A 64 12.69 12.55 23.12
CA ALA A 64 12.10 12.47 21.77
C ALA A 64 11.42 13.78 21.34
N ALA A 65 11.36 14.05 20.03
CA ALA A 65 10.62 15.19 19.49
C ALA A 65 9.14 15.10 19.90
N MET A 66 8.56 16.22 20.35
CA MET A 66 7.15 16.30 20.72
C MET A 66 6.25 15.81 19.57
N GLN A 67 5.37 14.85 19.86
CA GLN A 67 4.40 14.31 18.91
C GLN A 67 2.98 14.65 19.34
N PHE A 68 2.29 15.47 18.55
CA PHE A 68 0.89 15.81 18.77
C PHE A 68 -0.04 14.83 18.07
N SER A 69 -1.26 14.72 18.59
CA SER A 69 -2.33 13.95 17.95
C SER A 69 -2.58 14.47 16.54
N LYS A 70 -2.79 13.56 15.58
CA LYS A 70 -3.18 13.94 14.24
C LYS A 70 -4.54 14.60 14.27
N SER A 71 -4.63 15.77 13.64
CA SER A 71 -5.88 16.49 13.42
C SER A 71 -6.75 15.75 12.41
N PHE A 72 -8.06 16.04 12.41
CA PHE A 72 -8.99 15.46 11.44
C PHE A 72 -8.60 15.79 9.99
N ALA A 73 -8.12 17.02 9.74
CA ALA A 73 -7.63 17.42 8.42
C ALA A 73 -6.40 16.61 7.98
N GLU A 74 -5.48 16.32 8.90
CA GLU A 74 -4.33 15.45 8.60
C GLU A 74 -4.75 14.01 8.33
N MET A 75 -5.71 13.46 9.09
CA MET A 75 -6.26 12.12 8.87
C MET A 75 -6.91 12.00 7.49
N LEU A 76 -7.71 13.00 7.10
CA LEU A 76 -8.30 13.10 5.76
C LEU A 76 -7.21 13.17 4.69
N THR A 77 -6.20 14.01 4.88
CA THR A 77 -5.11 14.19 3.90
C THR A 77 -4.31 12.91 3.74
N ILE A 78 -3.95 12.23 4.83
CA ILE A 78 -3.25 10.94 4.79
C ILE A 78 -4.11 9.93 4.04
N THR A 79 -5.39 9.81 4.39
CA THR A 79 -6.33 8.89 3.74
C THR A 79 -6.47 9.16 2.25
N HIS A 80 -6.75 10.39 1.86
CA HIS A 80 -6.93 10.79 0.46
C HIS A 80 -5.68 10.50 -0.38
N THR A 81 -4.52 10.97 0.09
CA THR A 81 -3.25 10.83 -0.65
C THR A 81 -2.83 9.38 -0.78
N HIS A 82 -2.97 8.59 0.28
CA HIS A 82 -2.55 7.19 0.27
C HIS A 82 -3.54 6.29 -0.47
N LEU A 83 -4.86 6.48 -0.33
CA LEU A 83 -5.83 5.67 -1.08
C LEU A 83 -5.65 5.86 -2.58
N LEU A 84 -5.53 7.11 -3.05
CA LEU A 84 -5.38 7.39 -4.47
C LEU A 84 -4.03 6.90 -5.01
N SER A 85 -2.94 7.16 -4.31
CA SER A 85 -1.62 6.70 -4.76
C SER A 85 -1.49 5.17 -4.73
N MET A 86 -1.93 4.50 -3.67
CA MET A 86 -1.88 3.03 -3.57
C MET A 86 -2.78 2.37 -4.61
N ALA A 87 -3.97 2.92 -4.91
CA ALA A 87 -4.82 2.41 -5.97
C ALA A 87 -4.10 2.42 -7.34
N VAL A 88 -3.38 3.49 -7.67
CA VAL A 88 -2.58 3.56 -8.90
C VAL A 88 -1.47 2.50 -8.90
N ILE A 89 -0.74 2.37 -7.78
CA ILE A 89 0.34 1.38 -7.64
C ILE A 89 -0.21 -0.05 -7.81
N PHE A 90 -1.34 -0.36 -7.18
CA PHE A 90 -1.96 -1.68 -7.24
C PHE A 90 -2.54 -2.01 -8.62
N VAL A 91 -3.08 -1.01 -9.33
CA VAL A 91 -3.49 -1.22 -10.73
C VAL A 91 -2.27 -1.52 -11.61
N LEU A 92 -1.20 -0.74 -11.50
CA LEU A 92 0.01 -0.93 -12.32
C LEU A 92 0.69 -2.28 -12.05
N THR A 93 0.86 -2.64 -10.78
CA THR A 93 1.41 -3.95 -10.38
C THR A 93 0.45 -5.09 -10.67
N GLY A 94 -0.86 -4.87 -10.46
CA GLY A 94 -1.93 -5.82 -10.74
C GLY A 94 -2.04 -6.19 -12.22
N ILE A 95 -1.88 -5.22 -13.14
CA ILE A 95 -1.75 -5.51 -14.58
C ILE A 95 -0.56 -6.44 -14.83
N GLY A 96 0.57 -6.19 -14.18
CA GLY A 96 1.75 -7.03 -14.33
C GLY A 96 1.55 -8.47 -13.84
N VAL A 97 0.84 -8.64 -12.73
CA VAL A 97 0.41 -9.95 -12.20
C VAL A 97 -0.62 -10.60 -13.12
N ALA A 98 -1.57 -9.82 -13.66
CA ALA A 98 -2.60 -10.28 -14.60
C ALA A 98 -2.01 -10.82 -15.92
N LEU A 99 -0.88 -10.29 -16.36
CA LEU A 99 -0.13 -10.74 -17.55
C LEU A 99 0.89 -11.85 -17.24
N CYS A 100 0.95 -12.32 -15.99
CA CYS A 100 1.85 -13.39 -15.59
C CYS A 100 1.23 -14.76 -15.90
N GLY A 101 1.62 -15.32 -17.06
CA GLY A 101 1.11 -16.60 -17.55
C GLY A 101 1.59 -17.84 -16.77
N SER A 102 2.58 -17.71 -15.89
CA SER A 102 3.05 -18.80 -15.03
C SER A 102 2.17 -19.02 -13.78
N LEU A 103 1.29 -18.07 -13.44
CA LEU A 103 0.42 -18.19 -12.29
C LEU A 103 -0.93 -18.82 -12.67
N PRO A 104 -1.44 -19.77 -11.86
CA PRO A 104 -2.81 -20.25 -12.01
C PRO A 104 -3.81 -19.11 -11.85
N GLU A 105 -4.92 -19.18 -12.57
CA GLU A 105 -5.91 -18.10 -12.64
C GLU A 105 -6.51 -17.72 -11.28
N ARG A 106 -6.74 -18.71 -10.40
CA ARG A 106 -7.22 -18.46 -9.04
C ARG A 106 -6.26 -17.56 -8.26
N TRP A 107 -4.96 -17.85 -8.32
CA TRP A 107 -3.92 -17.09 -7.62
C TRP A 107 -3.75 -15.70 -8.20
N ARG A 108 -3.82 -15.59 -9.54
CA ARG A 108 -3.77 -14.31 -10.23
C ARG A 108 -4.91 -13.37 -9.79
N ARG A 109 -6.14 -13.87 -9.73
CA ARG A 109 -7.28 -13.09 -9.22
C ARG A 109 -7.11 -12.70 -7.75
N LEU A 110 -6.67 -13.63 -6.92
CA LEU A 110 -6.47 -13.37 -5.49
C LEU A 110 -5.40 -12.29 -5.26
N LEU A 111 -4.23 -12.40 -5.89
CA LEU A 111 -3.14 -11.44 -5.75
C LEU A 111 -3.48 -10.06 -6.31
N VAL A 112 -4.35 -9.97 -7.32
CA VAL A 112 -4.81 -8.68 -7.84
C VAL A 112 -5.84 -8.04 -6.90
N ALA A 113 -6.75 -8.80 -6.31
CA ALA A 113 -7.84 -8.26 -5.49
C ALA A 113 -7.44 -7.99 -4.02
N GLU A 114 -6.61 -8.85 -3.44
CA GLU A 114 -6.19 -8.80 -2.03
C GLU A 114 -5.68 -7.43 -1.57
N PRO A 115 -4.74 -6.75 -2.27
CA PRO A 115 -4.16 -5.50 -1.76
C PRO A 115 -5.19 -4.36 -1.64
N PHE A 116 -6.25 -4.36 -2.46
CA PHE A 116 -7.34 -3.39 -2.34
C PHE A 116 -8.15 -3.61 -1.07
N GLY A 117 -8.45 -4.87 -0.73
CA GLY A 117 -9.14 -5.22 0.51
C GLY A 117 -8.30 -4.85 1.73
N ALA A 118 -7.01 -5.22 1.71
CA ALA A 118 -6.07 -4.91 2.78
C ALA A 118 -5.92 -3.39 3.01
N LEU A 119 -5.91 -2.59 1.93
CA LEU A 119 -5.88 -1.14 1.99
C LEU A 119 -7.10 -0.57 2.72
N LEU A 120 -8.30 -0.98 2.34
CA LEU A 120 -9.53 -0.50 2.98
C LEU A 120 -9.57 -0.87 4.47
N VAL A 121 -9.20 -2.11 4.81
CA VAL A 121 -9.12 -2.57 6.20
C VAL A 121 -8.09 -1.77 7.00
N SER A 122 -6.91 -1.52 6.44
CA SER A 122 -5.84 -0.79 7.12
C SER A 122 -6.22 0.66 7.42
N PHE A 123 -6.85 1.34 6.45
CA PHE A 123 -7.33 2.70 6.68
C PHE A 123 -8.53 2.74 7.63
N ALA A 124 -9.47 1.80 7.52
CA ALA A 124 -10.56 1.69 8.49
C ALA A 124 -10.03 1.51 9.92
N ALA A 125 -9.03 0.64 10.13
CA ALA A 125 -8.39 0.46 11.42
C ALA A 125 -7.72 1.73 11.95
N MET A 126 -7.06 2.52 11.09
CA MET A 126 -6.47 3.81 11.45
C MET A 126 -7.52 4.82 11.94
N TRP A 127 -8.68 4.89 11.26
CA TRP A 127 -9.78 5.76 11.66
C TRP A 127 -10.45 5.29 12.96
N LEU A 128 -10.68 3.98 13.11
CA LEU A 128 -11.21 3.39 14.35
C LEU A 128 -10.26 3.66 15.53
N MET A 129 -8.96 3.46 15.34
CA MET A 129 -7.95 3.79 16.34
C MET A 129 -8.04 5.27 16.73
N ARG A 130 -8.29 6.20 15.81
CA ARG A 130 -8.29 7.64 16.15
C ARG A 130 -9.57 8.14 16.82
N TYR A 131 -10.73 7.54 16.51
CA TYR A 131 -12.04 8.10 16.89
C TYR A 131 -12.96 7.15 17.67
N ALA A 132 -12.77 5.84 17.56
CA ALA A 132 -13.62 4.86 18.22
C ALA A 132 -12.98 4.26 19.47
N ASP A 133 -11.64 4.16 19.53
CA ASP A 133 -10.95 3.65 20.71
C ASP A 133 -10.83 4.75 21.80
N PRO A 134 -11.46 4.57 22.97
CA PRO A 134 -11.44 5.54 24.07
C PRO A 134 -10.10 5.64 24.81
N ARG A 135 -9.14 4.73 24.55
CA ARG A 135 -7.78 4.77 25.11
C ARG A 135 -6.87 5.65 24.26
#